data_AF-A0A498G0U2-F1
#
_entry.id   AF-A0A498G0U2-F1
#
_cell.length_a   1.000
_cell.length_b   1.000
_cell.length_c   1.000
_cell.angle_alpha   90.00
_cell.angle_beta   90.00
_cell.angle_gamma   90.00
#
_symmetry.space_group_name_H-M   'P 1'
#
loop_
_entity.id
_entity.type
_entity.pdbx_description
1 polymer ?
#
loop_
_entity_poly.entity_id
_entity_poly.type
_entity_poly.pdbx_seq_one_letter_code
_entity_poly.pdbx_strand_id
1 'polypeptide(L)'
;MAVSVYTDARPPSGREIQAYLERWYHDSVHHSQLYTNLDTLVEAGLLEKTTLDGRTNGYRLTAEGEAVLDRGAVHLQRAANGGEKA
;
A
#
# COMPACT_ATOMS: atom_id res chain seq x y z
N MET A 1 -12.36 4.53 16.35
CA MET A 1 -11.09 4.04 15.76
C MET A 1 -10.60 5.12 14.82
N ALA A 2 -9.47 5.77 15.12
CA ALA A 2 -8.96 6.86 14.29
C ALA A 2 -8.30 6.27 13.04
N VAL A 3 -8.96 6.41 11.88
CA VAL A 3 -8.28 6.34 10.59
C VAL A 3 -7.34 7.54 10.57
N SER A 4 -6.06 7.30 10.84
CA SER A 4 -5.03 8.32 10.65
C SER A 4 -4.94 8.57 9.15
N VAL A 5 -5.63 9.63 8.71
CA VAL A 5 -5.52 10.16 7.35
C VAL A 5 -4.06 10.56 7.17
N TYR A 6 -3.29 9.74 6.46
CA TYR A 6 -1.99 10.16 5.96
C TYR A 6 -2.28 11.26 4.94
N THR A 7 -2.14 12.51 5.39
CA THR A 7 -2.33 13.67 4.53
C THR A 7 -1.27 13.60 3.43
N ASP A 8 -1.63 13.94 2.19
CA ASP A 8 -0.71 13.98 1.03
C ASP A 8 0.63 14.69 1.32
N ALA A 9 0.63 15.60 2.29
CA ALA A 9 1.79 16.36 2.77
C ALA A 9 2.96 15.50 3.28
N ARG A 10 2.73 14.27 3.77
CA ARG A 10 3.81 13.37 4.18
C ARG A 10 3.44 11.91 3.88
N PRO A 11 4.16 11.22 2.99
CA PRO A 11 3.90 9.82 2.73
C PRO A 11 4.32 8.97 3.94
N PRO A 12 3.61 7.85 4.20
CA PRO A 12 3.94 6.96 5.29
C PRO A 12 5.33 6.36 5.11
N SER A 13 6.06 6.23 6.21
CA SER A 13 7.31 5.50 6.24
C SER A 13 7.08 3.99 6.12
N GLY A 14 8.11 3.26 5.66
CA GLY A 14 8.06 1.80 5.63
C GLY A 14 7.69 1.16 6.99
N ARG A 15 8.10 1.79 8.10
CA ARG A 15 7.74 1.34 9.46
C ARG A 15 6.27 1.57 9.79
N GLU A 16 5.71 2.69 9.37
CA GLU A 16 4.28 2.98 9.55
C GLU A 16 3.41 2.03 8.73
N ILE A 17 3.84 1.71 7.50
CA ILE A 17 3.22 0.68 6.66
C ILE A 17 3.31 -0.68 7.36
N GLN A 18 4.49 -1.08 7.86
CA GLN A 18 4.66 -2.34 8.59
C GLN A 18 3.70 -2.44 9.77
N ALA A 19 3.68 -1.42 10.63
CA ALA A 19 2.84 -1.40 11.82
C ALA A 19 1.34 -1.43 11.47
N TYR A 20 0.95 -0.84 10.34
CA TYR A 20 -0.42 -0.95 9.85
C TYR A 20 -0.77 -2.38 9.41
N LEU A 21 0.09 -3.02 8.62
CA LEU A 21 -0.11 -4.38 8.15
C LEU A 21 -0.15 -5.39 9.30
N GLU A 22 0.75 -5.25 10.29
CA GLU A 22 0.78 -6.14 11.45
C GLU A 22 -0.50 -6.05 12.28
N ARG A 23 -1.04 -4.83 12.46
CA ARG A 23 -2.33 -4.63 13.13
C ARG A 23 -3.49 -5.22 12.31
N TRP A 24 -3.44 -5.09 10.99
CA TRP A 24 -4.50 -5.57 10.10
C TRP A 24 -4.55 -7.10 10.02
N TYR A 25 -3.39 -7.74 9.87
CA TYR A 25 -3.29 -9.20 9.78
C TYR A 25 -3.29 -9.89 11.15
N HIS A 26 -3.17 -9.13 12.25
CA HIS A 26 -2.97 -9.66 13.59
C HIS A 26 -1.76 -10.61 13.68
N ASP A 27 -0.73 -10.37 12.85
CA ASP A 27 0.48 -11.19 12.75
C ASP A 27 1.70 -10.30 12.45
N SER A 28 2.89 -10.80 12.74
CA SER A 28 4.15 -10.15 12.41
C SER A 28 4.38 -10.07 10.91
N VAL A 29 4.92 -8.95 10.43
CA VAL A 29 5.32 -8.77 9.03
C VAL A 29 6.84 -8.79 8.96
N HIS A 30 7.38 -9.68 8.13
CA HIS A 30 8.81 -9.80 7.99
C HIS A 30 9.40 -8.55 7.30
N HIS A 31 10.30 -7.86 7.99
CA HIS A 31 10.85 -6.58 7.54
C HIS A 31 11.53 -6.70 6.16
N SER A 32 12.36 -7.72 5.96
CA SER A 32 13.01 -7.96 4.67
C SER A 32 12.00 -8.07 3.52
N GLN A 33 10.93 -8.85 3.72
CA GLN A 33 9.90 -9.08 2.71
C GLN A 33 9.13 -7.80 2.41
N LEU A 34 8.79 -7.02 3.44
CA LEU A 34 8.10 -5.74 3.25
C LEU A 34 8.91 -4.81 2.35
N TYR A 35 10.19 -4.61 2.67
CA TYR A 35 11.02 -3.68 1.90
C TYR A 35 11.31 -4.18 0.49
N THR A 36 11.50 -5.48 0.29
CA THR A 36 11.57 -6.08 -1.06
C THR A 36 10.31 -5.80 -1.86
N ASN A 37 9.12 -5.99 -1.27
CA ASN A 37 7.87 -5.72 -1.96
C ASN A 37 7.70 -4.23 -2.28
N LEU A 38 8.03 -3.34 -1.35
CA LEU A 38 7.97 -1.89 -1.56
C LEU A 38 8.91 -1.46 -2.69
N ASP A 39 10.14 -1.99 -2.72
CA ASP A 39 11.10 -1.67 -3.79
C ASP A 39 10.61 -2.23 -5.15
N THR A 40 10.03 -3.42 -5.20
CA THR A 40 9.39 -3.95 -6.43
C THR A 40 8.26 -3.04 -6.94
N LEU A 41 7.43 -2.51 -6.04
CA LEU A 41 6.35 -1.60 -6.43
C LEU A 41 6.88 -0.24 -6.90
N VAL A 42 8.01 0.22 -6.36
CA VAL A 42 8.72 1.42 -6.84
C VAL A 42 9.31 1.17 -8.22
N GLU A 43 9.98 0.04 -8.43
CA GLU A 43 10.54 -0.37 -9.73
C GLU A 43 9.46 -0.50 -10.81
N ALA A 44 8.27 -0.96 -10.43
CA ALA A 44 7.10 -1.03 -11.30
C ALA A 44 6.44 0.34 -11.59
N GLY A 45 6.91 1.43 -10.98
CA GLY A 45 6.36 2.77 -11.13
C GLY A 45 5.00 2.98 -10.44
N LEU A 46 4.61 2.07 -9.56
CA LEU A 46 3.34 2.13 -8.82
C LEU A 46 3.47 2.93 -7.52
N LEU A 47 4.69 3.02 -6.99
CA LEU A 47 5.04 3.84 -5.84
C LEU A 47 6.16 4.82 -6.16
N GLU A 48 6.07 6.01 -5.57
CA GLU A 48 7.18 6.95 -5.46
C GLU A 48 7.86 6.77 -4.09
N LYS A 49 9.19 6.66 -4.09
CA LYS A 49 10.02 6.61 -2.88
C LYS A 49 10.64 7.98 -2.61
N THR A 50 10.39 8.52 -1.43
CA THR A 50 10.88 9.84 -0.99
C THR A 50 11.71 9.70 0.29
N THR A 51 12.60 10.65 0.55
CA THR A 51 13.40 10.70 1.79
C THR A 51 12.76 11.69 2.77
N LEU A 52 12.29 11.21 3.94
CA LEU A 52 11.59 12.04 4.93
C LEU A 52 12.56 12.81 5.85
N ASP A 53 13.66 12.19 6.28
CA ASP A 53 14.61 12.76 7.27
C ASP A 53 16.05 12.25 7.07
N GLY A 54 16.45 12.00 5.83
CA GLY A 54 17.79 11.53 5.46
C GLY A 54 18.03 10.03 5.68
N ARG A 55 17.20 9.36 6.49
CA ARG A 55 17.29 7.90 6.75
C ARG A 55 15.97 7.16 6.56
N THR A 56 14.85 7.86 6.73
CA THR A 56 13.52 7.27 6.61
C THR A 56 12.99 7.45 5.20
N ASN A 57 12.69 6.33 4.53
CA ASN A 57 11.99 6.33 3.25
C ASN A 57 10.48 6.43 3.48
N GLY A 58 9.83 7.32 2.73
CA GLY A 58 8.37 7.43 2.62
C GLY A 58 7.88 6.94 1.26
N TYR A 59 6.69 6.35 1.22
CA TYR A 59 6.13 5.73 0.02
C TYR A 59 4.76 6.32 -0.32
N ARG A 60 4.61 6.85 -1.54
CA ARG A 60 3.34 7.40 -2.05
C ARG A 60 2.88 6.60 -3.27
N LEU A 61 1.59 6.43 -3.46
CA LEU A 61 1.06 5.95 -4.73
C LEU A 61 1.37 6.95 -5.85
N THR A 62 1.74 6.43 -7.01
CA THR A 62 1.72 7.22 -8.24
C THR A 62 0.29 7.24 -8.80
N ALA A 63 0.02 8.13 -9.77
CA ALA A 63 -1.25 8.12 -10.49
C ALA A 63 -1.52 6.75 -11.17
N GLU A 64 -0.49 6.06 -11.66
CA GLU A 64 -0.65 4.71 -12.20
C GLU A 64 -0.93 3.69 -11.08
N GLY A 65 -0.28 3.81 -9.93
CA GLY A 65 -0.56 3.00 -8.74
C GLY A 65 -2.02 3.09 -8.30
N GLU A 66 -2.57 4.31 -8.23
CA GLU A 66 -4.00 4.54 -7.94
C GLU A 66 -4.89 3.90 -9.00
N ALA A 67 -4.58 4.11 -10.28
CA ALA A 67 -5.36 3.54 -11.38
C ALA A 67 -5.36 2.00 -11.38
N VAL A 68 -4.24 1.36 -11.00
CA VAL A 68 -4.17 -0.11 -10.85
C VAL A 68 -5.09 -0.59 -9.73
N LEU A 69 -5.08 0.08 -8.57
CA LEU A 69 -5.95 -0.28 -7.45
C LEU A 69 -7.43 -0.14 -7.80
N ASP A 70 -7.81 0.94 -8.48
CA ASP A 70 -9.18 1.16 -8.93
C ASP A 70 -9.64 0.07 -9.91
N ARG A 71 -8.80 -0.28 -10.89
CA ARG A 71 -9.08 -1.38 -11.82
C ARG A 71 -9.26 -2.70 -11.06
N GLY A 72 -8.35 -3.02 -10.14
CA GLY A 72 -8.41 -4.22 -9.31
C GLY A 72 -9.69 -4.29 -8.47
N ALA A 73 -10.07 -3.19 -7.83
CA ALA A 73 -11.30 -3.09 -7.03
C ALA A 73 -12.55 -3.37 -7.88
N VAL A 74 -12.60 -2.84 -9.12
CA VAL A 74 -13.69 -3.14 -10.06
C VAL A 74 -13.75 -4.63 -10.40
N HIS A 75 -12.61 -5.30 -10.59
CA HIS A 75 -12.58 -6.74 -10.86
C HIS A 75 -13.05 -7.57 -9.67
N LEU A 76 -12.62 -7.24 -8.45
CA LEU A 76 -13.07 -7.90 -7.22
C LEU A 76 -14.56 -7.68 -6.98
N GLN A 77 -15.06 -6.46 -7.20
CA GLN A 77 -16.48 -6.14 -7.07
C GLN A 77 -17.33 -6.93 -8.08
N ARG A 78 -16.86 -7.09 -9.31
CA ARG A 78 -17.52 -7.93 -10.33
C ARG A 78 -17.51 -9.41 -9.95
N ALA A 79 -16.40 -9.90 -9.41
CA ALA A 79 -16.30 -11.29 -8.95
C ALA A 79 -17.22 -11.55 -7.74
N ALA A 80 -17.28 -10.62 -6.78
CA ALA A 80 -18.16 -10.70 -5.62
C ALA A 80 -19.65 -10.64 -6.01
N ASN A 81 -20.00 -9.78 -6.97
CA ASN A 81 -21.38 -9.62 -7.44
C ASN A 81 -21.82 -10.67 -8.46
N GLY A 82 -20.88 -11.43 -9.04
CA GLY A 82 -21.15 -12.50 -10.01
C GLY A 82 -21.37 -13.88 -9.37
N GLY A 83 -21.33 -13.98 -8.04
CA GLY A 83 -21.50 -15.23 -7.28
C GLY A 83 -22.94 -15.71 -7.07
N GLU A 84 -23.94 -14.94 -7.49
CA GLU A 84 -25.32 -15.41 -7.60
C GLU A 84 -25.70 -15.48 -9.08
N LYS A 85 -25.71 -16.71 -9.62
CA LYS A 85 -26.71 -17.30 -10.54
C LYS A 85 -26.06 -18.40 -11.40
N ALA A 86 -26.22 -19.64 -10.96
CA ALA A 86 -26.88 -20.72 -11.70
C ALA A 86 -27.14 -21.90 -10.75
#